data_AF-A0A077F8Q3-F1
#
_entry.id   AF-A0A077F8Q3-F1
#
_cell.length_a   1.000
_cell.length_b   1.000
_cell.length_c   1.000
_cell.angle_alpha   90.00
_cell.angle_beta   90.00
_cell.angle_gamma   90.00
#
_symmetry.space_group_name_H-M   'P 1'
#
loop_
_entity.id
_entity.type
_entity.pdbx_description
1 polymer ?
#
loop_
_entity_poly.entity_id
_entity_poly.type
_entity_poly.pdbx_seq_one_letter_code
_entity_poly.pdbx_strand_id
1 'polypeptide(L)'
;MLLDECLAYRPANTRLARLDLQDHPIEATQVIARMGAALQLMNADFDRLGEVLTKTVQPLWLVLDGYPSLPDADLDRLVKELIQSSSPRVRWWITTRNRPKMQLARMLLNGELFELDARRLAKKPKYKTT
;
A
#
# COMPACT_ATOMS: atom_id res chain seq x y z
N MET A 1 2.47 -5.62 15.83
CA MET A 1 1.90 -6.50 14.79
C MET A 1 2.99 -6.73 13.74
N LEU A 2 3.01 -7.84 12.99
CA LEU A 2 4.13 -8.17 12.06
C LEU A 2 4.44 -7.05 11.05
N LEU A 3 3.42 -6.31 10.60
CA LEU A 3 3.62 -5.16 9.71
C LEU A 3 4.49 -4.08 10.36
N ASP A 4 4.26 -3.74 11.63
CA ASP A 4 5.03 -2.71 12.33
C ASP A 4 6.51 -3.12 12.45
N GLU A 5 6.77 -4.40 12.69
CA GLU A 5 8.12 -4.96 12.71
C GLU A 5 8.78 -4.83 11.33
N CYS A 6 8.08 -5.17 10.25
CA CYS A 6 8.59 -4.98 8.89
C CYS A 6 8.88 -3.50 8.58
N LEU A 7 8.00 -2.59 8.99
CA LEU A 7 8.17 -1.16 8.78
C LEU A 7 9.33 -0.56 9.58
N ALA A 8 9.73 -1.21 10.69
CA ALA A 8 10.91 -0.82 11.47
C ALA A 8 12.23 -1.09 10.73
N TYR A 9 12.28 -2.07 9.83
CA TYR A 9 13.45 -2.36 8.99
C TYR A 9 13.56 -1.45 7.75
N ARG A 10 12.81 -0.36 7.71
CA ARG A 10 12.86 0.59 6.62
C ARG A 10 14.26 1.20 6.47
N PRO A 11 14.82 1.32 5.25
CA PRO A 11 16.12 1.93 5.05
C PRO A 11 16.18 3.37 5.59
N ALA A 12 17.37 3.79 6.01
CA ALA A 12 17.63 5.16 6.45
C ALA A 12 17.15 6.18 5.40
N ASN A 13 16.73 7.35 5.87
CA ASN A 13 16.23 8.47 5.05
C ASN A 13 14.96 8.17 4.22
N THR A 14 14.29 7.04 4.45
CA THR A 14 13.01 6.75 3.83
C THR A 14 11.88 7.36 4.65
N ARG A 15 11.00 8.13 4.01
CA ARG A 15 9.75 8.62 4.63
C ARG A 15 8.73 7.48 4.73
N LEU A 16 7.88 7.52 5.74
CA LEU A 16 6.77 6.60 5.91
C LEU A 16 5.47 7.39 6.05
N ALA A 17 4.53 7.11 5.16
CA ALA A 17 3.16 7.57 5.25
C ALA A 17 2.27 6.33 5.37
N ARG A 18 1.48 6.24 6.43
CA ARG A 18 0.56 5.12 6.67
C ARG A 18 -0.85 5.65 6.69
N LEU A 19 -1.72 4.95 5.98
CA LEU A 19 -3.15 5.14 5.97
C LEU A 19 -3.79 3.94 6.62
N ASP A 20 -4.61 4.20 7.63
CA ASP A 20 -5.49 3.19 8.20
C ASP A 20 -6.85 3.27 7.50
N LEU A 21 -7.19 2.21 6.78
CA LEU A 21 -8.44 2.03 6.03
C LEU A 21 -9.42 1.10 6.77
N GLN A 22 -9.00 0.48 7.88
CA GLN A 22 -9.83 -0.30 8.82
C GLN A 22 -10.61 -1.48 8.20
N ASP A 23 -10.31 -1.87 6.96
CA ASP A 23 -10.99 -2.93 6.18
C ASP A 23 -12.53 -2.82 6.17
N HIS A 24 -13.04 -1.59 6.12
CA HIS A 24 -14.44 -1.27 5.90
C HIS A 24 -14.63 -0.62 4.51
N PRO A 25 -15.84 -0.68 3.92
CA PRO A 25 -16.16 0.08 2.73
C PRO A 25 -15.82 1.56 2.93
N ILE A 26 -15.08 2.14 1.98
CA ILE A 26 -14.63 3.52 2.01
C ILE A 26 -14.69 4.09 0.60
N GLU A 27 -15.23 5.30 0.48
CA GLU A 27 -15.33 6.01 -0.78
C GLU A 27 -13.96 6.47 -1.28
N ALA A 28 -13.78 6.48 -2.60
CA ALA A 28 -12.54 6.91 -3.24
C ALA A 28 -12.10 8.32 -2.82
N THR A 29 -13.04 9.25 -2.68
CA THR A 29 -12.77 10.63 -2.22
C THR A 29 -12.23 10.67 -0.80
N GLN A 30 -12.68 9.77 0.08
CA GLN A 30 -12.19 9.70 1.45
C GLN A 30 -10.81 9.05 1.52
N VAL A 31 -10.51 8.10 0.63
CA VAL A 31 -9.14 7.56 0.48
C VAL A 31 -8.18 8.65 -0.01
N ILE A 32 -8.56 9.44 -1.02
CA ILE A 32 -7.78 10.59 -1.49
C ILE A 32 -7.49 11.55 -0.33
N ALA A 33 -8.51 11.94 0.44
CA ALA A 33 -8.35 12.87 1.55
C ALA A 33 -7.39 12.32 2.63
N ARG A 34 -7.52 11.03 2.97
CA ARG A 34 -6.62 10.35 3.92
C ARG A 34 -5.20 10.24 3.38
N MET A 35 -5.02 10.00 2.08
CA MET A 35 -3.69 9.99 1.43
C MET A 35 -3.06 11.37 1.50
N GLY A 36 -3.84 12.40 1.17
CA GLY A 36 -3.41 13.80 1.30
C GLY A 36 -2.92 14.12 2.69
N ALA A 37 -3.72 13.81 3.71
CA ALA A 37 -3.36 14.03 5.11
C ALA A 37 -2.07 13.28 5.50
N ALA A 38 -1.94 12.00 5.13
CA ALA A 38 -0.76 11.19 5.43
C ALA A 38 0.51 11.70 4.71
N LEU A 39 0.36 12.32 3.54
CA LEU A 39 1.43 12.94 2.77
C LEU A 39 1.66 14.42 3.12
N GLN A 40 0.90 14.97 4.08
CA GLN A 40 0.94 16.37 4.51
C GLN A 40 0.59 17.35 3.38
N LEU A 41 -0.36 16.96 2.53
CA LEU A 41 -0.90 17.79 1.45
C LEU A 41 -2.18 18.48 1.91
N MET A 42 -2.26 19.79 1.68
CA MET A 42 -3.50 20.54 1.86
C MET A 42 -4.40 20.36 0.63
N ASN A 43 -5.70 20.15 0.84
CA ASN A 43 -6.72 20.04 -0.21
C ASN A 43 -6.34 19.04 -1.31
N ALA A 44 -5.94 17.83 -0.92
CA ALA A 44 -5.54 16.81 -1.88
C ALA A 44 -6.74 16.35 -2.73
N ASP A 45 -6.52 16.33 -4.04
CA ASP A 45 -7.33 15.63 -5.02
C ASP A 45 -6.49 14.55 -5.73
N PHE A 46 -7.08 13.85 -6.70
CA PHE A 46 -6.40 12.80 -7.44
C PHE A 46 -5.17 13.31 -8.20
N ASP A 47 -5.30 14.44 -8.90
CA ASP A 47 -4.24 15.00 -9.74
C ASP A 47 -3.05 15.46 -8.90
N ARG A 48 -3.32 16.11 -7.75
CA ARG A 48 -2.29 16.57 -6.83
C ARG A 48 -1.55 15.40 -6.17
N LEU A 49 -2.27 14.33 -5.83
CA LEU A 49 -1.64 13.10 -5.34
C LEU A 49 -0.74 12.49 -6.42
N GLY A 50 -1.24 12.35 -7.64
CA GLY A 50 -0.47 11.85 -8.78
C GLY A 50 0.80 12.66 -8.99
N GLU A 51 0.70 13.98 -9.04
CA GLU A 51 1.84 14.88 -9.22
C GLU A 51 2.92 14.67 -8.14
N VAL A 52 2.51 14.62 -6.87
CA VAL A 52 3.44 14.44 -5.74
C VAL A 52 4.12 13.08 -5.81
N LEU A 53 3.36 12.01 -6.10
CA LEU A 53 3.87 10.65 -6.17
C LEU A 53 4.82 10.45 -7.36
N THR A 54 4.50 11.01 -8.52
CA THR A 54 5.38 10.98 -9.71
C THR A 54 6.65 11.80 -9.50
N LYS A 55 6.57 12.96 -8.83
CA LYS A 55 7.75 13.82 -8.54
C LYS A 55 8.53 13.42 -7.30
N THR A 56 8.16 12.34 -6.61
CA THR A 56 8.83 11.92 -5.37
C THR A 56 10.29 11.52 -5.64
N VAL A 57 11.22 12.31 -5.09
CA VAL A 57 12.68 12.10 -5.20
C VAL A 57 13.31 11.50 -3.94
N GLN A 58 12.67 11.63 -2.78
CA GLN A 58 13.10 10.96 -1.56
C GLN A 58 12.38 9.60 -1.46
N PRO A 59 13.05 8.51 -1.05
CA PRO A 59 12.39 7.24 -0.82
C PRO A 59 11.18 7.39 0.11
N LEU A 60 10.03 6.86 -0.31
CA LEU A 60 8.76 6.94 0.41
C LEU A 60 8.16 5.54 0.49
N TRP A 61 7.79 5.11 1.69
CA TRP A 61 6.92 3.96 1.89
C TRP A 61 5.52 4.48 2.14
N LEU A 62 4.58 4.11 1.27
CA LEU A 62 3.18 4.46 1.39
C LEU A 62 2.40 3.19 1.73
N VAL A 63 1.82 3.14 2.92
CA VAL A 63 1.17 1.95 3.47
C VAL A 63 -0.33 2.15 3.48
N LEU A 64 -1.06 1.28 2.78
CA LEU A 64 -2.50 1.11 2.88
C LEU A 64 -2.78 -0.05 3.83
N ASP A 65 -3.06 0.27 5.08
CA ASP A 65 -3.34 -0.69 6.13
C ASP A 65 -4.84 -1.02 6.18
N GLY A 66 -5.19 -2.29 6.06
CA GLY A 66 -6.57 -2.73 6.00
C GLY A 66 -7.30 -2.26 4.73
N TYR A 67 -6.69 -2.40 3.56
CA TYR A 67 -7.35 -2.12 2.28
C TYR A 67 -8.60 -3.00 2.12
N PRO A 68 -9.75 -2.42 1.72
CA PRO A 68 -11.03 -3.10 1.73
C PRO A 68 -11.01 -4.44 0.98
N SER A 69 -11.64 -5.43 1.57
CA SER A 69 -11.82 -6.76 0.98
C SER A 69 -12.75 -6.76 -0.25
N LEU A 70 -13.70 -5.83 -0.29
CA LEU A 70 -14.65 -5.61 -1.38
C LEU A 70 -14.67 -4.12 -1.71
N PRO A 71 -13.58 -3.61 -2.32
CA PRO A 71 -13.54 -2.23 -2.79
C PRO A 71 -14.54 -2.06 -3.94
N ASP A 72 -15.07 -0.86 -4.11
CA ASP A 72 -15.78 -0.55 -5.35
C ASP A 72 -14.78 -0.49 -6.53
N ALA A 73 -15.31 -0.50 -7.76
CA ALA A 73 -14.46 -0.52 -8.95
C ALA A 73 -13.67 0.78 -9.12
N ASP A 74 -14.21 1.91 -8.66
CA ASP A 74 -13.57 3.22 -8.78
C ASP A 74 -12.38 3.37 -7.84
N LEU A 75 -12.48 2.88 -6.60
CA LEU A 75 -11.37 2.86 -5.65
C LEU A 75 -10.23 1.98 -6.16
N ASP A 76 -10.53 0.78 -6.65
CA ASP A 76 -9.53 -0.12 -7.21
C ASP A 76 -8.83 0.49 -8.43
N ARG A 77 -9.60 1.13 -9.32
CA ARG A 77 -9.06 1.83 -10.48
C ARG A 77 -8.16 2.99 -10.06
N LEU A 78 -8.63 3.82 -9.14
CA LEU A 78 -7.92 4.99 -8.64
C LEU A 78 -6.58 4.61 -8.02
N VAL A 79 -6.57 3.65 -7.10
CA VAL A 79 -5.36 3.22 -6.41
C VAL A 79 -4.38 2.57 -7.40
N LYS A 80 -4.88 1.78 -8.35
CA LYS A 80 -4.05 1.24 -9.43
C LYS A 80 -3.40 2.33 -10.26
N GLU A 81 -4.13 3.36 -10.68
CA GLU A 81 -3.59 4.48 -11.47
C GLU A 81 -2.48 5.23 -10.69
N LEU A 82 -2.67 5.47 -9.38
CA LEU A 82 -1.64 6.08 -8.53
C LEU A 82 -0.40 5.20 -8.39
N ILE A 83 -0.56 3.89 -8.22
CA ILE A 83 0.56 2.94 -8.14
C ILE A 83 1.37 2.96 -9.44
N GLN A 84 0.69 2.90 -10.59
CA GLN A 84 1.34 2.81 -11.90
C GLN A 84 2.05 4.10 -12.32
N SER A 85 1.55 5.26 -11.89
CA SER A 85 2.15 6.58 -12.18
C SER A 85 3.20 7.02 -11.15
N SER A 86 3.33 6.32 -10.03
CA SER A 86 4.26 6.66 -8.97
C SER A 86 5.72 6.58 -9.41
N SER A 87 6.55 7.46 -8.85
CA SER A 87 8.01 7.35 -8.95
C SER A 87 8.48 5.98 -8.43
N PRO A 88 9.53 5.36 -9.02
CA PRO A 88 10.15 4.14 -8.49
C PRO A 88 10.66 4.27 -7.05
N ARG A 89 10.75 5.49 -6.52
CA ARG A 89 11.11 5.76 -5.12
C ARG A 89 9.94 5.60 -4.15
N VAL A 90 8.72 5.49 -4.65
CA VAL A 90 7.53 5.18 -3.85
C VAL A 90 7.38 3.66 -3.81
N ARG A 91 7.51 3.08 -2.61
CA ARG A 91 7.17 1.69 -2.36
C ARG A 91 5.79 1.61 -1.70
N TRP A 92 4.87 0.96 -2.40
CA TRP A 92 3.53 0.71 -1.91
C TRP A 92 3.50 -0.56 -1.05
N TRP A 93 2.89 -0.45 0.12
CA TRP A 93 2.57 -1.58 0.98
C TRP A 93 1.06 -1.65 1.11
N ILE A 94 0.44 -2.71 0.65
CA ILE A 94 -1.01 -2.90 0.75
C ILE A 94 -1.25 -4.14 1.59
N THR A 95 -1.95 -3.95 2.70
CA THR A 95 -2.40 -5.07 3.52
C THR A 95 -3.91 -5.19 3.39
N THR A 96 -4.42 -6.41 3.41
CA THR A 96 -5.84 -6.69 3.24
C THR A 96 -6.13 -8.10 3.73
N ARG A 97 -7.40 -8.36 4.08
CA ARG A 97 -7.85 -9.70 4.48
C ARG A 97 -8.16 -10.60 3.28
N ASN A 98 -8.44 -10.02 2.11
CA ASN A 98 -8.75 -10.76 0.88
C ASN A 98 -7.95 -10.22 -0.28
N ARG A 99 -7.64 -11.06 -1.28
CA ARG A 99 -6.88 -10.59 -2.45
C ARG A 99 -7.67 -9.47 -3.16
N PRO A 100 -7.13 -8.25 -3.31
CA PRO A 100 -7.81 -7.18 -4.03
C PRO A 100 -8.01 -7.60 -5.48
N LYS A 101 -9.10 -7.14 -6.11
CA LYS A 101 -9.35 -7.40 -7.54
C LYS A 101 -8.55 -6.47 -8.44
N MET A 102 -7.75 -5.56 -7.88
CA MET A 102 -6.77 -4.75 -8.61
C MET A 102 -5.94 -5.64 -9.54
N GLN A 103 -6.23 -5.54 -10.84
CA GLN A 103 -5.55 -6.32 -11.87
C GLN A 103 -4.13 -5.77 -12.09
N LEU A 104 -3.23 -6.10 -11.16
CA LEU A 104 -1.80 -5.76 -11.17
C LEU A 104 -0.95 -6.91 -11.73
N ALA A 105 -1.55 -7.82 -12.49
CA ALA A 105 -0.90 -9.01 -13.03
C ALA A 105 0.39 -8.67 -13.79
N ARG A 106 0.42 -7.54 -14.51
CA ARG A 106 1.61 -7.10 -15.23
C ARG A 106 2.78 -6.77 -14.29
N MET A 107 2.52 -6.09 -13.18
CA MET A 107 3.55 -5.77 -12.19
C MET A 107 4.06 -7.03 -11.47
N LEU A 108 3.17 -8.00 -11.23
CA LEU A 108 3.56 -9.30 -10.69
C LEU A 108 4.53 -10.02 -11.64
N LEU A 109 4.21 -10.04 -12.95
CA LEU A 109 5.07 -10.65 -13.97
C LEU A 109 6.42 -9.96 -14.12
N ASN A 110 6.48 -8.65 -13.90
CA ASN A 110 7.72 -7.87 -13.96
C ASN A 110 8.55 -7.93 -12.67
N GLY A 111 8.05 -8.58 -11.60
CA GLY A 111 8.71 -8.58 -10.28
C GLY A 111 8.59 -7.27 -9.51
N GLU A 112 7.71 -6.37 -9.94
CA GLU A 112 7.44 -5.05 -9.31
C GLU A 112 6.39 -5.15 -8.18
N LEU A 113 5.68 -6.28 -8.10
CA LEU A 113 4.73 -6.61 -7.04
C LEU A 113 5.19 -7.88 -6.32
N PHE A 114 5.29 -7.81 -4.99
CA PHE A 114 5.54 -8.97 -4.15
C PHE A 114 4.31 -9.26 -3.29
N GLU A 115 3.70 -10.42 -3.51
CA GLU A 115 2.56 -10.89 -2.71
C GLU A 115 3.06 -11.82 -1.59
N LEU A 116 2.68 -11.47 -0.35
CA LEU A 116 2.98 -12.25 0.84
C LEU A 116 1.67 -12.72 1.48
N ASP A 117 1.45 -14.03 1.51
CA ASP A 117 0.25 -14.62 2.10
C ASP A 117 0.51 -15.08 3.54
N ALA A 118 -0.56 -15.20 4.33
CA ALA A 118 -0.49 -15.64 5.72
C ALA A 118 0.16 -17.03 5.88
N ARG A 119 0.08 -17.89 4.85
CA ARG A 119 0.71 -19.22 4.89
C ARG A 119 2.22 -19.15 4.74
N ARG A 120 2.77 -18.24 3.94
CA ARG A 120 4.22 -17.97 3.89
C ARG A 120 4.74 -17.29 5.16
N LEU A 121 3.89 -16.59 5.89
CA LEU A 121 4.22 -15.93 7.16
C LEU A 121 4.15 -16.84 8.38
N ALA A 122 3.51 -18.02 8.27
CA ALA A 122 3.44 -18.96 9.36
C ALA A 122 4.84 -19.54 9.67
N LYS A 123 5.36 -19.25 10.87
CA LYS A 123 6.55 -19.95 11.39
C LYS A 123 6.24 -21.45 11.43
N LYS A 124 7.03 -22.28 10.73
CA LYS A 124 6.95 -23.74 10.93
C LYS A 124 7.15 -24.03 12.42
N PRO A 125 6.34 -24.89 13.05
CA PRO A 125 6.55 -25.26 14.44
C PRO A 125 7.95 -25.86 14.56
N LYS A 126 8.75 -25.36 15.51
CA LYS A 126 10.02 -26.00 15.87
C LYS A 126 9.69 -27.42 16.32
N TYR A 127 10.21 -28.42 15.61
CA TYR A 127 10.06 -29.83 15.93
C TYR A 127 10.29 -30.06 17.43
N LYS A 128 9.35 -30.73 18.11
CA LYS A 128 9.62 -31.36 19.40
C LYS A 128 10.62 -32.48 19.13
N THR A 129 11.85 -32.29 19.58
CA THR A 129 12.79 -33.39 19.77
C THR A 129 12.23 -34.27 20.87
N THR A 130 11.87 -35.51 20.55
CA THR A 130 11.75 -36.60 21.51
C THR A 130 12.87 -37.58 21.21
#